data_AF-A0A921PYV9-F1
#
_entry.id   AF-A0A921PYV9-F1
#
_cell.length_a   1.000
_cell.length_b   1.000
_cell.length_c   1.000
_cell.angle_alpha   90.00
_cell.angle_beta   90.00
_cell.angle_gamma   90.00
#
_symmetry.space_group_name_H-M   'P 1'
#
loop_
_entity.id
_entity.type
_entity.pdbx_description
1 polymer ?
#
loop_
_entity_poly.entity_id
_entity_poly.type
_entity_poly.pdbx_seq_one_letter_code
_entity_poly.pdbx_strand_id
1 'polypeptide(L)'
;MATTATEAAKAAPAEQANGNANGEQKTRHSEVGHKSLLKSDDLYQYILDTSVYPREPESMKELREITAKHPWNLMTTSADEGQFLNMLIKLIGAKKTMEIGVYTGYSLLATALALPEDGTILAMDADKDNYLNYHDRLLKLVKLGGLIGYDNTLWNGSVVLPDDAPMRKYIRFYRDFVLVLNKALAADERVEICQLPVGDGVTLCRRVK
;
A
#
# COMPACT_ATOMS: atom_id res chain seq x y z
N MET A 1 -30.15 -5.66 -26.29
CA MET A 1 -30.10 -6.76 -25.30
C MET A 1 -28.76 -6.64 -24.59
N ALA A 2 -28.76 -6.47 -23.27
CA ALA A 2 -27.52 -6.32 -22.49
C ALA A 2 -27.17 -7.65 -21.82
N THR A 3 -26.02 -8.22 -22.14
CA THR A 3 -25.47 -9.40 -21.47
C THR A 3 -24.78 -8.98 -20.18
N THR A 4 -25.38 -9.32 -19.05
CA THR A 4 -24.83 -9.08 -17.71
C THR A 4 -23.66 -10.03 -17.44
N ALA A 5 -22.46 -9.50 -17.35
CA ALA A 5 -21.27 -10.23 -16.90
C ALA A 5 -21.31 -10.42 -15.38
N THR A 6 -22.10 -11.41 -14.92
CA THR A 6 -22.29 -11.73 -13.49
C THR A 6 -21.82 -13.14 -13.16
N GLU A 7 -20.62 -13.53 -13.63
CA GLU A 7 -20.07 -14.86 -13.38
C GLU A 7 -18.53 -14.86 -13.48
N ALA A 8 -17.84 -14.66 -12.35
CA ALA A 8 -16.48 -15.15 -12.05
C ALA A 8 -15.85 -14.57 -10.74
N ALA A 9 -16.64 -14.25 -9.70
CA ALA A 9 -16.06 -13.92 -8.39
C ALA A 9 -15.72 -15.19 -7.59
N LYS A 10 -14.69 -15.94 -8.00
CA LYS A 10 -14.11 -16.99 -7.17
C LYS A 10 -13.18 -16.34 -6.14
N ALA A 11 -13.68 -16.17 -4.91
CA ALA A 11 -12.87 -15.75 -3.78
C ALA A 11 -11.61 -16.64 -3.67
N ALA A 12 -10.44 -16.01 -3.51
CA ALA A 12 -9.21 -16.74 -3.24
C ALA A 12 -9.33 -17.49 -1.90
N PRO A 13 -8.84 -18.74 -1.79
CA PRO A 13 -8.92 -19.48 -0.53
C PRO A 13 -8.02 -18.81 0.52
N ALA A 14 -8.58 -18.60 1.72
CA ALA A 14 -7.80 -18.23 2.89
C ALA A 14 -6.85 -19.39 3.25
N GLU A 15 -5.57 -19.25 2.93
CA GLU A 15 -4.58 -20.32 3.10
C GLU A 15 -4.00 -20.29 4.53
N GLN A 16 -4.01 -21.46 5.18
CA GLN A 16 -3.61 -21.60 6.59
C GLN A 16 -2.12 -21.31 6.77
N ALA A 17 -1.77 -20.59 7.84
CA ALA A 17 -0.39 -20.26 8.16
C ALA A 17 0.39 -21.51 8.54
N ASN A 18 1.25 -22.00 7.64
CA ASN A 18 2.18 -23.08 7.92
C ASN A 18 3.29 -22.54 8.83
N GLY A 19 3.13 -22.74 10.15
CA GLY A 19 4.10 -22.28 11.14
C GLY A 19 5.43 -23.02 10.99
N ASN A 20 6.52 -22.27 10.92
CA ASN A 20 7.86 -22.84 11.02
C ASN A 20 8.61 -22.17 12.18
N ALA A 21 8.90 -22.95 13.22
CA ALA A 21 9.51 -22.48 14.43
C ALA A 21 11.04 -22.40 14.27
N ASN A 22 11.53 -21.29 13.72
CA ASN A 22 12.91 -20.82 13.90
C ASN A 22 12.96 -19.29 13.69
N GLY A 23 13.65 -18.60 14.60
CA GLY A 23 13.45 -17.16 14.86
C GLY A 23 14.15 -16.20 13.91
N GLU A 24 13.72 -16.13 12.65
CA GLU A 24 14.00 -14.99 11.77
C GLU A 24 12.67 -14.38 11.28
N GLN A 25 12.45 -13.09 11.59
CA GLN A 25 11.30 -12.35 11.07
C GLN A 25 11.47 -12.13 9.56
N LYS A 26 10.85 -13.01 8.75
CA LYS A 26 10.74 -12.81 7.30
C LYS A 26 10.06 -11.47 7.02
N THR A 27 10.67 -10.64 6.18
CA THR A 27 10.17 -9.32 5.78
C THR A 27 9.37 -9.39 4.47
N ARG A 28 8.66 -8.31 4.16
CA ARG A 28 7.81 -8.18 2.95
C ARG A 28 8.61 -8.44 1.65
N HIS A 29 9.88 -8.04 1.66
CA HIS A 29 10.81 -8.14 0.54
C HIS A 29 11.75 -9.37 0.55
N SER A 30 11.54 -10.31 1.48
CA SER A 30 12.41 -11.48 1.69
C SER A 30 12.67 -12.36 0.45
N GLU A 31 11.91 -12.20 -0.63
CA GLU A 31 12.07 -12.95 -1.89
C GLU A 31 13.05 -12.30 -2.88
N VAL A 32 13.27 -10.99 -2.77
CA VAL A 32 14.36 -10.28 -3.47
C VAL A 32 15.63 -10.20 -2.61
N GLY A 33 15.69 -10.98 -1.51
CA GLY A 33 16.84 -11.07 -0.61
C GLY A 33 17.03 -9.89 0.34
N HIS A 34 16.08 -8.95 0.39
CA HIS A 34 16.22 -7.67 1.09
C HIS A 34 14.97 -7.32 1.92
N LYS A 35 14.99 -6.18 2.61
CA LYS A 35 13.91 -5.67 3.46
C LYS A 35 13.12 -4.51 2.85
N SER A 36 13.53 -4.02 1.69
CA SER A 36 12.93 -2.87 0.98
C SER A 36 13.18 -2.93 -0.52
N LEU A 37 12.66 -1.95 -1.27
CA LEU A 37 13.00 -1.70 -2.68
C LEU A 37 14.34 -0.99 -2.89
N LEU A 38 15.09 -0.67 -1.82
CA LEU A 38 16.38 0.01 -1.91
C LEU A 38 17.53 -0.99 -2.15
N LYS A 39 18.64 -0.47 -2.69
CA LYS A 39 19.83 -1.26 -3.08
C LYS A 39 20.53 -2.03 -1.94
N SER A 40 20.21 -1.77 -0.68
CA SER A 40 20.72 -2.53 0.47
C SER A 40 19.85 -2.31 1.71
N ASP A 41 19.82 -3.32 2.58
CA ASP A 41 19.15 -3.25 3.87
C ASP A 41 19.75 -2.19 4.79
N ASP A 42 21.07 -2.00 4.76
CA ASP A 42 21.78 -0.99 5.56
C ASP A 42 21.32 0.43 5.22
N LEU A 43 21.05 0.71 3.93
CA LEU A 43 20.56 2.02 3.50
C LEU A 43 19.13 2.28 3.97
N TYR A 44 18.29 1.25 3.92
CA TYR A 44 16.92 1.32 4.42
C TYR A 44 16.88 1.47 5.95
N GLN A 45 17.69 0.68 6.66
CA GLN A 45 17.84 0.76 8.11
C GLN A 45 18.40 2.13 8.54
N TYR A 46 19.36 2.69 7.81
CA TYR A 46 19.86 4.05 8.02
C TYR A 46 18.75 5.11 7.95
N ILE A 47 17.86 5.03 6.95
CA ILE A 47 16.71 5.95 6.83
C ILE A 47 15.79 5.79 8.05
N LEU A 48 15.48 4.55 8.43
CA LEU A 48 14.60 4.25 9.56
C LEU A 48 15.17 4.80 10.88
N ASP A 49 16.41 4.47 11.21
CA ASP A 49 17.05 4.83 12.49
C ASP A 49 17.39 6.32 12.57
N THR A 50 17.74 6.96 11.45
CA THR A 50 18.15 8.38 11.44
C THR A 50 16.97 9.33 11.31
N SER A 51 15.94 8.95 10.56
CA SER A 51 14.90 9.88 10.09
C SER A 51 13.47 9.49 10.50
N VAL A 52 13.18 8.20 10.65
CA VAL A 52 11.81 7.69 10.91
C VAL A 52 11.57 7.44 12.39
N TYR A 53 12.22 6.43 12.99
CA TYR A 53 11.95 6.02 14.37
C TYR A 53 12.13 7.13 15.42
N PRO A 54 13.13 8.04 15.33
CA PRO A 54 13.24 9.18 16.26
C PRO A 54 12.09 10.20 16.19
N ARG A 55 11.18 10.05 15.22
CA ARG A 55 10.00 10.90 15.00
C ARG A 55 8.70 10.10 14.90
N GLU A 56 8.73 8.79 15.12
CA GLU A 56 7.54 7.95 15.12
C GLU A 56 6.71 8.25 16.39
N PRO A 57 5.41 8.54 16.28
CA PRO A 57 4.54 8.67 17.44
C PRO A 57 4.51 7.37 18.26
N GLU A 58 4.57 7.46 19.60
CA GLU A 58 4.59 6.27 20.47
C GLU A 58 3.39 5.33 20.24
N SER A 59 2.22 5.85 19.91
CA SER A 59 1.05 5.04 19.54
C SER A 59 1.23 4.26 18.24
N MET A 60 1.98 4.79 17.27
CA MET A 60 2.36 4.07 16.05
C MET A 60 3.41 2.99 16.35
N LYS A 61 4.42 3.32 17.17
CA LYS A 61 5.42 2.36 17.63
C LYS A 61 4.77 1.19 18.39
N GLU A 62 3.84 1.47 19.30
CA GLU A 62 3.05 0.46 20.00
C GLU A 62 2.24 -0.41 19.03
N LEU A 63 1.50 0.20 18.10
CA LEU A 63 0.72 -0.54 17.10
C LEU A 63 1.59 -1.40 16.18
N ARG A 64 2.81 -0.95 15.86
CA ARG A 64 3.82 -1.71 15.10
C ARG A 64 4.34 -2.92 15.89
N GLU A 65 4.63 -2.75 17.17
CA GLU A 65 5.06 -3.83 18.08
C GLU A 65 3.94 -4.85 18.38
N ILE A 66 2.68 -4.41 18.41
CA ILE A 66 1.50 -5.27 18.47
C ILE A 66 1.36 -6.05 17.16
N THR A 67 1.37 -5.34 16.02
CA THR A 67 1.16 -5.96 14.70
C THR A 67 2.27 -6.96 14.35
N ALA A 68 3.52 -6.70 14.75
CA ALA A 68 4.65 -7.61 14.55
C ALA A 68 4.44 -9.03 15.14
N LYS A 69 3.51 -9.20 16.08
CA LYS A 69 3.13 -10.49 16.69
C LYS A 69 2.00 -11.22 15.93
N HIS A 70 1.33 -10.55 14.99
CA HIS A 70 0.23 -11.12 14.21
C HIS A 70 0.76 -12.04 13.09
N PRO A 71 0.11 -13.18 12.77
CA PRO A 71 0.56 -14.08 11.69
C PRO A 71 0.67 -13.43 10.30
N TRP A 72 -0.13 -12.39 10.05
CA TRP A 72 -0.13 -11.62 8.79
C TRP A 72 0.59 -10.25 8.89
N ASN A 73 1.51 -10.09 9.85
CA ASN A 73 2.27 -8.84 10.09
C ASN A 73 2.89 -8.24 8.81
N LEU A 74 3.21 -9.07 7.82
CA LEU A 74 3.74 -8.64 6.52
C LEU A 74 2.87 -7.60 5.81
N MET A 75 1.56 -7.50 6.09
CA MET A 75 0.66 -6.53 5.45
C MET A 75 0.69 -5.10 6.05
N THR A 76 1.45 -4.85 7.13
CA THR A 76 1.33 -3.70 8.07
C THR A 76 1.68 -2.26 7.61
N THR A 77 1.72 -1.92 6.31
CA THR A 77 2.38 -0.66 5.83
C THR A 77 3.90 -0.67 6.24
N SER A 78 4.72 0.32 5.91
CA SER A 78 6.06 0.47 6.56
C SER A 78 6.16 1.78 7.35
N ALA A 79 7.15 1.90 8.25
CA ALA A 79 7.24 3.06 9.13
C ALA A 79 7.64 4.35 8.38
N ASP A 80 8.50 4.24 7.37
CA ASP A 80 8.85 5.31 6.42
C ASP A 80 7.64 5.72 5.57
N GLU A 81 6.83 4.75 5.14
CA GLU A 81 5.58 5.01 4.41
C GLU A 81 4.54 5.69 5.30
N GLY A 82 4.39 5.25 6.56
CA GLY A 82 3.54 5.91 7.56
C GLY A 82 3.97 7.35 7.84
N GLN A 83 5.28 7.61 7.98
CA GLN A 83 5.82 8.97 8.10
C GLN A 83 5.52 9.81 6.84
N PHE A 84 5.71 9.23 5.65
CA PHE A 84 5.42 9.89 4.39
C PHE A 84 3.93 10.28 4.26
N LEU A 85 3.01 9.35 4.56
CA LEU A 85 1.57 9.61 4.57
C LEU A 85 1.20 10.70 5.59
N ASN A 86 1.75 10.63 6.81
CA ASN A 86 1.51 11.64 7.86
C ASN A 86 1.95 13.05 7.42
N MET A 87 3.10 13.17 6.74
CA MET A 87 3.57 14.42 6.13
C MET A 87 2.66 14.86 4.97
N LEU A 88 2.30 13.95 4.08
CA LEU A 88 1.50 14.24 2.88
C LEU A 88 0.12 14.79 3.24
N ILE A 89 -0.57 14.16 4.20
CA ILE A 89 -1.89 14.60 4.70
C ILE A 89 -1.84 16.05 5.22
N LYS A 90 -0.78 16.42 5.94
CA LYS A 90 -0.54 17.79 6.43
C LYS A 90 -0.29 18.75 5.27
N LEU A 91 0.58 18.40 4.32
CA LEU A 91 0.95 19.25 3.19
C LEU A 91 -0.24 19.56 2.26
N ILE A 92 -1.14 18.60 2.04
CA ILE A 92 -2.34 18.80 1.19
C ILE A 92 -3.54 19.40 1.95
N GLY A 93 -3.41 19.64 3.27
CA GLY A 93 -4.48 20.16 4.12
C GLY A 93 -5.74 19.29 4.10
N ALA A 94 -5.59 17.97 4.14
CA ALA A 94 -6.75 17.07 4.10
C ALA A 94 -7.58 17.17 5.39
N LYS A 95 -8.91 17.08 5.24
CA LYS A 95 -9.89 16.99 6.35
C LYS A 95 -10.84 15.81 6.25
N LYS A 96 -11.05 15.29 5.04
CA LYS A 96 -11.92 14.14 4.78
C LYS A 96 -11.19 13.18 3.85
N THR A 97 -10.87 12.00 4.37
CA THR A 97 -10.12 10.97 3.66
C THR A 97 -10.91 9.67 3.55
N MET A 98 -10.44 8.77 2.69
CA MET A 98 -10.92 7.41 2.58
C MET A 98 -9.72 6.47 2.56
N GLU A 99 -9.77 5.39 3.32
CA GLU A 99 -8.77 4.32 3.31
C GLU A 99 -9.44 3.03 2.83
N ILE A 100 -8.80 2.33 1.88
CA ILE A 100 -9.27 1.08 1.29
C ILE A 100 -8.16 0.04 1.45
N GLY A 101 -8.36 -0.88 2.40
CA GLY A 101 -7.32 -1.75 2.96
C GLY A 101 -6.84 -1.17 4.30
N VAL A 102 -7.33 -1.70 5.41
CA VAL A 102 -7.05 -1.20 6.78
C VAL A 102 -6.15 -2.15 7.55
N TYR A 103 -6.38 -3.47 7.43
CA TYR A 103 -5.69 -4.49 8.22
C TYR A 103 -5.66 -4.13 9.74
N THR A 104 -4.48 -3.98 10.37
CA THR A 104 -4.36 -3.54 11.78
C THR A 104 -4.32 -2.02 11.97
N GLY A 105 -4.38 -1.24 10.90
CA GLY A 105 -4.60 0.21 10.94
C GLY A 105 -3.37 1.09 11.14
N TYR A 106 -2.16 0.65 10.76
CA TYR A 106 -0.95 1.49 10.87
C TYR A 106 -1.02 2.74 9.94
N SER A 107 -1.44 2.55 8.69
CA SER A 107 -1.80 3.63 7.74
C SER A 107 -2.94 4.52 8.27
N LEU A 108 -4.00 3.89 8.79
CA LEU A 108 -5.16 4.58 9.35
C LEU A 108 -4.77 5.49 10.53
N LEU A 109 -3.93 5.00 11.43
CA LEU A 109 -3.41 5.76 12.57
C LEU A 109 -2.46 6.88 12.13
N ALA A 110 -1.56 6.61 11.18
CA ALA A 110 -0.68 7.63 10.59
C ALA A 110 -1.47 8.78 9.96
N THR A 111 -2.57 8.46 9.28
CA THR A 111 -3.52 9.42 8.70
C THR A 111 -4.29 10.17 9.77
N ALA A 112 -4.86 9.48 10.77
CA ALA A 112 -5.63 10.09 11.85
C ALA A 112 -4.80 11.10 12.66
N LEU A 113 -3.54 10.79 12.96
CA LEU A 113 -2.59 11.67 13.65
C LEU A 113 -2.09 12.86 12.81
N ALA A 114 -2.45 12.92 11.52
CA ALA A 114 -2.11 14.01 10.61
C ALA A 114 -3.29 14.93 10.27
N LEU A 115 -4.52 14.45 10.44
CA LEU A 115 -5.73 15.24 10.27
C LEU A 115 -5.91 16.25 11.42
N PRO A 116 -6.65 17.35 11.19
CA PRO A 116 -7.11 18.21 12.29
C PRO A 116 -8.16 17.49 13.15
N GLU A 117 -8.48 18.07 14.31
CA GLU A 117 -9.48 17.52 15.25
C GLU A 117 -10.88 17.33 14.63
N ASP A 118 -11.28 18.19 13.69
CA ASP A 118 -12.52 18.07 12.90
C ASP A 118 -12.38 17.15 11.67
N GLY A 119 -11.29 16.38 11.61
CA GLY A 119 -10.98 15.44 10.55
C GLY A 119 -11.88 14.19 10.55
N THR A 120 -12.13 13.65 9.36
CA THR A 120 -12.94 12.44 9.18
C THR A 120 -12.27 11.45 8.23
N ILE A 121 -12.32 10.17 8.58
CA ILE A 121 -11.84 9.06 7.75
C ILE A 121 -12.99 8.09 7.51
N LEU A 122 -13.22 7.72 6.25
CA LEU A 122 -13.99 6.51 5.92
C LEU A 122 -13.00 5.36 5.67
N ALA A 123 -12.94 4.40 6.60
CA ALA A 123 -12.05 3.24 6.49
C ALA A 123 -12.84 2.00 6.08
N MET A 124 -12.39 1.29 5.05
CA MET A 124 -12.98 0.06 4.52
C MET A 124 -11.87 -0.92 4.14
N ASP A 125 -12.08 -2.23 4.24
CA ASP A 125 -11.08 -3.25 3.86
C ASP A 125 -11.47 -3.87 2.51
N ALA A 126 -10.53 -4.04 1.57
CA ALA A 126 -10.86 -4.44 0.20
C ALA A 126 -9.68 -5.02 -0.62
N ASP A 127 -10.01 -5.55 -1.80
CA ASP A 127 -9.19 -6.40 -2.66
C ASP A 127 -8.36 -5.66 -3.74
N LYS A 128 -7.18 -6.21 -4.09
CA LYS A 128 -6.20 -5.56 -5.00
C LYS A 128 -6.63 -5.63 -6.47
N ASP A 129 -7.26 -6.74 -6.88
CA ASP A 129 -7.72 -6.97 -8.26
C ASP A 129 -8.86 -6.03 -8.69
N ASN A 130 -9.52 -5.36 -7.75
CA ASN A 130 -10.52 -4.33 -7.99
C ASN A 130 -9.98 -2.90 -8.24
N TYR A 131 -8.67 -2.65 -8.17
CA TYR A 131 -8.13 -1.28 -8.11
C TYR A 131 -8.57 -0.36 -9.27
N LEU A 132 -8.74 -0.88 -10.48
CA LEU A 132 -9.31 -0.13 -11.61
C LEU A 132 -10.80 0.22 -11.42
N ASN A 133 -11.59 -0.69 -10.88
CA ASN A 133 -13.00 -0.43 -10.55
C ASN A 133 -13.13 0.61 -9.44
N TYR A 134 -12.22 0.61 -8.46
CA TYR A 134 -12.15 1.66 -7.45
C TYR A 134 -11.75 3.00 -8.08
N HIS A 135 -10.77 3.04 -8.99
CA HIS A 135 -10.31 4.28 -9.64
C HIS A 135 -11.46 5.08 -10.27
N ASP A 136 -12.29 4.45 -11.12
CA ASP A 136 -13.43 5.11 -11.78
C ASP A 136 -14.54 5.57 -10.81
N ARG A 137 -14.58 5.05 -9.58
CA ARG A 137 -15.51 5.47 -8.52
C ARG A 137 -14.88 6.59 -7.68
N LEU A 138 -13.60 6.44 -7.31
CA LEU A 138 -12.83 7.43 -6.57
C LEU A 138 -12.71 8.74 -7.34
N LEU A 139 -12.51 8.73 -8.66
CA LEU A 139 -12.51 9.95 -9.47
C LEU A 139 -13.84 10.73 -9.45
N LYS A 140 -14.96 10.09 -9.12
CA LYS A 140 -16.26 10.75 -8.94
C LYS A 140 -16.44 11.33 -7.53
N LEU A 141 -15.76 10.77 -6.53
CA LEU A 141 -15.87 11.12 -5.12
C LEU A 141 -14.79 12.12 -4.65
N VAL A 142 -13.59 12.02 -5.21
CA VAL A 142 -12.45 12.88 -4.91
C VAL A 142 -12.62 14.21 -5.66
N LYS A 143 -12.50 15.32 -4.93
CA LYS A 143 -12.57 16.68 -5.51
C LYS A 143 -11.50 16.91 -6.59
N LEU A 144 -11.74 17.85 -7.51
CA LEU A 144 -10.67 18.39 -8.35
C LEU A 144 -9.53 18.93 -7.48
N GLY A 145 -8.29 18.64 -7.87
CA GLY A 145 -7.08 18.90 -7.07
C GLY A 145 -6.90 17.97 -5.86
N GLY A 146 -7.84 17.05 -5.60
CA GLY A 146 -7.69 16.01 -4.58
C GLY A 146 -6.71 14.91 -5.01
N LEU A 147 -6.29 14.10 -4.04
CA LEU A 147 -5.25 13.08 -4.21
C LEU A 147 -5.79 11.68 -3.92
N ILE A 148 -5.37 10.70 -4.71
CA ILE A 148 -5.56 9.27 -4.47
C ILE A 148 -4.16 8.64 -4.35
N GLY A 149 -3.95 7.74 -3.39
CA GLY A 149 -2.74 6.93 -3.28
C GLY A 149 -3.05 5.46 -3.57
N TYR A 150 -2.27 4.83 -4.43
CA TYR A 150 -2.29 3.38 -4.66
C TYR A 150 -1.03 2.75 -4.06
N ASP A 151 -1.19 1.87 -3.07
CA ASP A 151 -0.09 1.15 -2.42
C ASP A 151 0.26 -0.16 -3.15
N ASN A 152 1.50 -0.60 -2.96
CA ASN A 152 2.16 -1.80 -3.49
C ASN A 152 2.28 -1.81 -5.03
N THR A 153 2.35 -0.64 -5.66
CA THR A 153 2.43 -0.49 -7.12
C THR A 153 3.78 -0.87 -7.74
N LEU A 154 4.82 -1.13 -6.93
CA LEU A 154 6.06 -1.75 -7.39
C LEU A 154 6.12 -3.26 -7.06
N TRP A 155 5.16 -3.76 -6.26
CA TRP A 155 4.81 -5.17 -6.04
C TRP A 155 6.02 -6.09 -5.83
N ASN A 156 6.77 -5.83 -4.77
CA ASN A 156 8.02 -6.48 -4.38
C ASN A 156 9.10 -6.48 -5.49
N GLY A 157 9.10 -5.46 -6.35
CA GLY A 157 9.97 -5.40 -7.54
C GLY A 157 9.62 -6.40 -8.64
N SER A 158 8.59 -7.24 -8.46
CA SER A 158 8.24 -8.31 -9.42
C SER A 158 7.78 -7.78 -10.78
N VAL A 159 7.40 -6.50 -10.86
CA VAL A 159 7.03 -5.78 -12.09
C VAL A 159 8.15 -5.71 -13.13
N VAL A 160 9.42 -5.95 -12.76
CA VAL A 160 10.56 -6.05 -13.70
C VAL A 160 11.19 -7.45 -13.79
N LEU A 161 10.68 -8.44 -13.05
CA LEU A 161 11.14 -9.82 -13.18
C LEU A 161 10.59 -10.46 -14.46
N PRO A 162 11.34 -11.36 -15.12
CA PRO A 162 10.82 -12.14 -16.25
C PRO A 162 9.74 -13.12 -15.77
N ASP A 163 8.84 -13.52 -16.67
CA ASP A 163 7.64 -14.30 -16.32
C ASP A 163 7.97 -15.71 -15.80
N ASP A 164 9.13 -16.26 -16.12
CA ASP A 164 9.62 -17.57 -15.66
C ASP A 164 10.36 -17.52 -14.31
N ALA A 165 10.64 -16.33 -13.76
CA ALA A 165 11.32 -16.20 -12.48
C ALA A 165 10.54 -16.84 -11.30
N PRO A 166 11.22 -17.43 -10.31
CA PRO A 166 10.58 -17.96 -9.11
C PRO A 166 9.92 -16.82 -8.30
N MET A 167 8.64 -16.98 -7.95
CA MET A 167 7.85 -16.01 -7.17
C MET A 167 6.82 -16.77 -6.34
N ARG A 168 6.45 -16.27 -5.14
CA ARG A 168 5.24 -16.77 -4.44
C ARG A 168 3.99 -16.67 -5.31
N LYS A 169 3.09 -17.63 -5.12
CA LYS A 169 1.79 -17.72 -5.82
C LYS A 169 0.98 -16.42 -5.76
N TYR A 170 0.92 -15.74 -4.61
CA TYR A 170 0.19 -14.46 -4.49
C TYR A 170 0.89 -13.30 -5.20
N ILE A 171 2.24 -13.24 -5.17
CA ILE A 171 3.01 -12.23 -5.91
C ILE A 171 2.72 -12.39 -7.41
N ARG A 172 2.86 -13.60 -7.93
CA ARG A 172 2.57 -13.93 -9.33
C ARG A 172 1.12 -13.62 -9.72
N PHE A 173 0.14 -13.94 -8.87
CA PHE A 173 -1.28 -13.70 -9.15
C PHE A 173 -1.61 -12.21 -9.33
N TYR A 174 -1.14 -11.35 -8.41
CA TYR A 174 -1.46 -9.92 -8.46
C TYR A 174 -0.53 -9.09 -9.36
N ARG A 175 0.66 -9.58 -9.72
CA ARG A 175 1.64 -8.88 -10.56
C ARG A 175 1.01 -8.34 -11.86
N ASP A 176 0.22 -9.16 -12.54
CA ASP A 176 -0.34 -8.79 -13.84
C ASP A 176 -1.39 -7.68 -13.70
N PHE A 177 -2.17 -7.68 -12.60
CA PHE A 177 -3.08 -6.58 -12.26
C PHE A 177 -2.32 -5.28 -11.97
N VAL A 178 -1.19 -5.35 -11.25
CA VAL A 178 -0.34 -4.18 -10.97
C VAL A 178 0.30 -3.64 -12.26
N LEU A 179 0.77 -4.51 -13.15
CA LEU A 179 1.32 -4.11 -14.46
C LEU A 179 0.28 -3.40 -15.33
N VAL A 180 -0.96 -3.88 -15.35
CA VAL A 180 -2.08 -3.25 -16.07
C VAL A 180 -2.48 -1.92 -15.41
N LEU A 181 -2.58 -1.89 -14.07
CA LEU A 181 -2.87 -0.68 -13.29
C LEU A 181 -1.87 0.44 -13.57
N ASN A 182 -0.57 0.15 -13.45
CA ASN A 182 0.47 1.16 -13.64
C ASN A 182 0.43 1.77 -15.05
N LYS A 183 0.19 0.94 -16.08
CA LYS A 183 0.00 1.41 -17.46
C LYS A 183 -1.28 2.24 -17.63
N ALA A 184 -2.39 1.84 -16.99
CA ALA A 184 -3.64 2.59 -17.05
C ALA A 184 -3.51 3.97 -16.37
N LEU A 185 -2.94 4.03 -15.16
CA LEU A 185 -2.70 5.29 -14.45
C LEU A 185 -1.76 6.22 -15.21
N ALA A 186 -0.72 5.70 -15.87
CA ALA A 186 0.19 6.49 -16.70
C ALA A 186 -0.44 7.03 -18.00
N ALA A 187 -1.54 6.43 -18.46
CA ALA A 187 -2.27 6.86 -19.66
C ALA A 187 -3.53 7.70 -19.34
N ASP A 188 -3.91 7.85 -18.07
CA ASP A 188 -5.16 8.51 -17.67
C ASP A 188 -4.97 10.02 -17.49
N GLU A 189 -5.31 10.79 -18.52
CA GLU A 189 -5.25 12.26 -18.50
C GLU A 189 -6.18 12.93 -17.46
N ARG A 190 -7.02 12.18 -16.73
CA ARG A 190 -7.83 12.72 -15.61
C ARG A 190 -6.98 12.97 -14.37
N VAL A 191 -5.75 12.43 -14.32
CA VAL A 191 -4.82 12.56 -13.19
C VAL A 191 -3.42 13.00 -13.63
N GLU A 192 -2.73 13.72 -12.75
CA GLU A 192 -1.26 13.80 -12.76
C GLU A 192 -0.72 12.74 -11.79
N ILE A 193 0.32 12.00 -12.19
CA ILE A 193 0.83 10.87 -11.39
C ILE A 193 2.26 11.06 -10.90
N CYS A 194 2.58 10.44 -9.76
CA CYS A 194 3.94 10.26 -9.26
C CYS A 194 4.06 8.90 -8.57
N GLN A 195 4.86 8.00 -9.12
CA GLN A 195 5.17 6.70 -8.52
C GLN A 195 6.48 6.79 -7.72
N LEU A 196 6.38 6.55 -6.41
CA LEU A 196 7.47 6.73 -5.44
C LEU A 196 7.93 5.38 -4.88
N PRO A 197 9.25 5.10 -4.79
CA PRO A 197 9.80 3.87 -4.20
C PRO A 197 9.86 3.95 -2.67
N VAL A 198 8.75 4.34 -2.04
CA VAL A 198 8.53 4.30 -0.58
C VAL A 198 7.71 3.06 -0.26
N GLY A 199 8.01 2.36 0.84
CA GLY A 199 7.38 1.07 1.15
C GLY A 199 7.53 0.05 0.00
N ASP A 200 6.41 -0.51 -0.47
CA ASP A 200 6.37 -1.39 -1.66
C ASP A 200 5.92 -0.65 -2.95
N GLY A 201 6.11 0.67 -2.97
CA GLY A 201 5.83 1.55 -4.09
C GLY A 201 4.44 2.18 -4.05
N VAL A 202 4.37 3.47 -3.74
CA VAL A 202 3.11 4.23 -3.73
C VAL A 202 2.97 5.08 -5.00
N THR A 203 1.86 4.94 -5.72
CA THR A 203 1.50 5.82 -6.84
C THR A 203 0.48 6.86 -6.39
N LEU A 204 0.91 8.12 -6.34
CA LEU A 204 0.04 9.26 -6.10
C LEU A 204 -0.62 9.69 -7.42
N CYS A 205 -1.93 9.96 -7.38
CA CYS A 205 -2.71 10.47 -8.50
C CYS A 205 -3.48 11.72 -8.08
N ARG A 206 -3.08 12.90 -8.57
CA ARG A 206 -3.76 14.18 -8.34
C ARG A 206 -4.84 14.37 -9.41
N ARG A 207 -6.11 14.46 -9.01
CA ARG A 207 -7.23 14.63 -9.95
C ARG A 207 -7.19 16.03 -10.61
N VAL A 208 -7.21 16.06 -11.94
CA VAL A 208 -7.19 17.30 -12.76
C VAL A 208 -8.38 17.45 -13.71
N LYS A 209 -9.17 16.39 -13.95
CA LYS A 209 -10.45 16.42 -14.69
C LYS A 209 -11.55 15.69 -13.90
#